data_AF-A0A2S9G858-F1
#
_entry.id   AF-A0A2S9G858-F1
#
_cell.length_a   1.000
_cell.length_b   1.000
_cell.length_c   1.000
_cell.angle_alpha   90.00
_cell.angle_beta   90.00
_cell.angle_gamma   90.00
#
_symmetry.space_group_name_H-M   'P 1'
#
loop_
_entity.id
_entity.type
_entity.pdbx_description
1 polymer ?
#
loop_
_entity_poly.entity_id
_entity_poly.type
_entity_poly.pdbx_seq_one_letter_code
_entity_poly.pdbx_strand_id
1 'polypeptide(L)'
;MIDVDHFKAYNDRYGHPAGDELLQEIAQGLQTNVRRCDSVARWGGEEFVVALPGADDGLAAEILDRLRRAMPMNLTCSIGYTAW
;
A
#
# COMPACT_ATOMS: atom_id res chain seq x y z
N MET A 1 6.80 -5.26 0.22
CA MET A 1 6.76 -4.19 -0.80
C MET A 1 5.39 -4.23 -1.45
N ILE A 2 4.77 -3.08 -1.62
CA ILE A 2 3.44 -2.87 -2.19
C ILE A 2 3.61 -1.99 -3.40
N ASP A 3 3.10 -2.41 -4.55
CA ASP A 3 3.10 -1.67 -5.80
C ASP A 3 1.67 -1.44 -6.26
N VAL A 4 1.32 -0.21 -6.67
CA VAL A 4 -0.05 0.15 -7.06
C VAL A 4 -0.25 -0.19 -8.54
N ASP A 5 -1.16 -1.12 -8.83
CA ASP A 5 -1.34 -1.60 -10.19
C ASP A 5 -1.94 -0.50 -11.08
N HIS A 6 -1.43 -0.36 -12.31
CA HIS A 6 -1.92 0.57 -13.32
C HIS A 6 -1.89 2.07 -12.95
N PHE A 7 -1.06 2.48 -11.98
CA PHE A 7 -0.99 3.90 -11.54
C PHE A 7 -0.68 4.88 -12.69
N LYS A 8 0.25 4.51 -13.59
CA LYS A 8 0.52 5.32 -14.79
C LYS A 8 -0.73 5.54 -15.66
N ALA A 9 -1.55 4.51 -15.88
CA ALA A 9 -2.77 4.62 -16.68
C ALA A 9 -3.82 5.52 -16.00
N TYR A 10 -3.85 5.53 -14.66
CA TYR A 10 -4.65 6.47 -13.89
C TYR A 10 -4.16 7.92 -14.12
N ASN A 11 -2.85 8.17 -14.01
CA ASN A 11 -2.26 9.49 -14.29
C ASN A 11 -2.52 9.97 -15.70
N ASP A 12 -2.38 9.10 -16.70
CA ASP A 12 -2.60 9.45 -18.10
C ASP A 12 -4.08 9.82 -18.37
N ARG A 13 -5.02 9.25 -17.59
CA ARG A 13 -6.46 9.51 -17.73
C ARG A 13 -6.96 10.71 -16.94
N TYR A 14 -6.47 10.91 -15.71
CA TYR A 14 -6.99 11.90 -14.77
C TYR A 14 -6.00 13.04 -14.45
N GLY A 15 -4.76 12.94 -14.95
CA GLY A 15 -3.69 13.89 -14.71
C GLY A 15 -2.93 13.63 -13.41
N HIS A 16 -1.70 14.14 -13.35
CA HIS A 16 -0.82 14.01 -12.18
C HIS A 16 -1.43 14.53 -10.86
N PRO A 17 -2.18 15.66 -10.81
CA PRO A 17 -2.78 16.11 -9.55
C PRO A 17 -3.74 15.08 -8.94
N ALA A 18 -4.54 14.41 -9.76
CA ALA A 18 -5.43 13.34 -9.30
C ALA A 18 -4.65 12.12 -8.80
N GLY A 19 -3.49 11.82 -9.42
CA GLY A 19 -2.59 10.78 -8.96
C GLY A 19 -1.96 11.08 -7.59
N ASP A 20 -1.59 12.34 -7.36
CA ASP A 20 -1.05 12.77 -6.06
C ASP A 20 -2.10 12.65 -4.95
N GLU A 21 -3.34 13.05 -5.22
CA GLU A 21 -4.48 12.84 -4.30
C GLU A 21 -4.70 11.34 -4.03
N LEU A 22 -4.65 10.52 -5.07
CA LEU A 22 -4.79 9.08 -4.95
C LEU A 22 -3.69 8.45 -4.08
N LEU A 23 -2.43 8.88 -4.24
CA LEU A 23 -1.32 8.42 -3.42
C LEU A 23 -1.47 8.82 -1.95
N GLN A 24 -2.05 9.99 -1.67
CA GLN A 24 -2.37 10.42 -0.31
C GLN A 24 -3.48 9.54 0.29
N GLU A 25 -4.52 9.22 -0.48
CA GLU A 25 -5.60 8.32 -0.04
C GLU A 25 -5.05 6.92 0.26
N ILE A 26 -4.22 6.37 -0.62
CA ILE A 26 -3.55 5.07 -0.41
C ILE A 26 -2.68 5.12 0.85
N ALA A 27 -1.86 6.15 1.01
CA ALA A 27 -1.00 6.27 2.20
C ALA A 27 -1.82 6.30 3.50
N GLN A 28 -2.94 7.03 3.52
CA GLN A 28 -3.85 7.09 4.66
C GLN A 28 -4.53 5.73 4.91
N GLY A 29 -4.98 5.05 3.85
CA GLY A 29 -5.55 3.71 3.91
C GLY A 29 -4.57 2.70 4.50
N LEU A 30 -3.32 2.70 4.04
CA LEU A 30 -2.27 1.83 4.57
C LEU A 30 -1.98 2.13 6.05
N GLN A 31 -1.79 3.40 6.42
CA GLN A 31 -1.47 3.79 7.80
C GLN A 31 -2.57 3.43 8.81
N THR A 32 -3.84 3.54 8.41
CA THR A 32 -4.99 3.22 9.29
C THR A 32 -5.23 1.73 9.45
N ASN A 33 -4.65 0.90 8.58
CA ASN A 33 -4.87 -0.55 8.58
C ASN A 33 -3.71 -1.37 9.17
N VAL A 34 -2.55 -0.75 9.42
CA VAL A 34 -1.45 -1.41 10.14
C VAL A 34 -1.56 -1.24 11.67
N ARG A 35 -0.76 -1.99 12.44
CA ARG A 35 -0.69 -1.81 13.90
C ARG A 35 0.10 -0.54 14.24
N ARG A 36 -0.07 -0.02 15.45
CA ARG A 36 0.65 1.17 15.91
C ARG A 36 2.18 1.02 15.92
N CYS A 37 2.70 -0.20 16.06
CA CYS A 37 4.13 -0.48 16.04
C CYS A 37 4.68 -0.73 14.62
N ASP A 38 3.80 -0.90 13.64
CA ASP A 38 4.19 -1.07 12.25
C ASP A 38 4.50 0.29 11.63
N SER A 39 5.29 0.29 10.57
CA SER A 39 5.67 1.53 9.87
C SER A 39 5.37 1.41 8.38
N VAL A 40 4.71 2.41 7.83
CA VAL A 40 4.44 2.55 6.38
C VAL A 40 5.32 3.66 5.84
N ALA A 41 6.02 3.41 4.75
CA ALA A 41 6.79 4.41 4.04
C ALA A 41 6.57 4.31 2.53
N ARG A 42 6.64 5.45 1.84
CA ARG A 42 6.69 5.50 0.38
C ARG A 42 8.13 5.27 -0.06
N TRP A 43 8.36 4.22 -0.85
CA TRP A 43 9.68 3.83 -1.34
C TRP A 43 10.02 4.51 -2.68
N GLY A 44 9.02 4.61 -3.56
CA GLY A 44 9.18 5.14 -4.91
C GLY A 44 7.99 6.00 -5.36
N GLY A 45 7.82 6.13 -6.68
CA GLY A 45 6.71 6.88 -7.28
C GLY A 45 5.35 6.36 -6.79
N GLU A 46 5.06 5.09 -7.07
CA GLU A 46 3.81 4.40 -6.66
C GLU A 46 4.04 3.24 -5.68
N GLU A 47 5.28 3.08 -5.21
CA GLU A 47 5.68 1.96 -4.35
C GLU A 47 5.66 2.33 -2.86
N PHE A 48 5.15 1.42 -2.05
CA PHE A 48 5.12 1.51 -0.59
C PHE A 48 5.80 0.30 0.07
N VAL A 49 6.36 0.52 1.24
CA VAL A 49 6.94 -0.52 2.09
C VAL A 49 6.31 -0.46 3.48
N VAL A 50 6.10 -1.65 4.05
CA VAL A 50 5.55 -1.80 5.40
C VAL A 50 6.50 -2.67 6.21
N ALA A 51 6.96 -2.14 7.34
CA ALA A 51 7.75 -2.89 8.32
C ALA A 51 6.82 -3.44 9.40
N LEU A 52 6.90 -4.76 9.64
CA LEU A 52 6.03 -5.50 10.56
C LEU A 52 6.86 -6.09 11.72
N PRO A 53 7.38 -5.28 12.65
CA PRO A 53 8.17 -5.79 13.75
C PRO A 53 7.36 -6.77 14.61
N GLY A 54 7.96 -7.92 14.92
CA GLY A 54 7.34 -8.96 15.76
C GLY A 54 6.07 -9.58 15.17
N ALA A 55 5.85 -9.49 13.86
CA ALA A 55 4.83 -10.30 13.19
C ALA A 55 5.43 -11.64 12.76
N ASP A 56 4.71 -12.73 13.05
CA ASP A 56 4.94 -14.02 12.41
C ASP A 56 4.24 -14.08 11.05
N ASP A 57 4.41 -15.18 10.31
CA ASP A 57 3.81 -15.37 8.98
C ASP A 57 2.29 -15.25 9.00
N GLY A 58 1.64 -15.71 10.07
CA GLY A 58 0.19 -15.66 10.22
C GLY A 58 -0.31 -14.23 10.35
N LEU A 59 0.26 -13.47 11.28
CA LEU A 59 -0.08 -12.07 11.48
C LEU A 59 0.31 -11.20 10.27
N ALA A 60 1.45 -11.50 9.64
CA ALA A 60 1.82 -10.84 8.40
C ALA A 60 0.75 -11.07 7.32
N ALA A 61 0.33 -12.32 7.10
CA ALA A 61 -0.71 -12.63 6.11
C ALA A 61 -2.03 -11.89 6.37
N GLU A 62 -2.47 -11.80 7.63
CA GLU A 62 -3.66 -11.02 8.02
C GLU A 62 -3.51 -9.53 7.70
N ILE A 63 -2.36 -8.94 8.03
CA ILE A 63 -2.08 -7.54 7.75
C ILE A 63 -2.06 -7.31 6.24
N LEU A 64 -1.38 -8.16 5.47
CA LEU A 64 -1.31 -8.03 4.01
C LEU A 64 -2.69 -8.13 3.34
N ASP A 65 -3.56 -9.04 3.79
CA ASP A 65 -4.94 -9.14 3.28
C ASP A 65 -5.74 -7.87 3.59
N ARG A 66 -5.58 -7.32 4.79
CA ARG A 66 -6.20 -6.04 5.15
C ARG A 66 -5.71 -4.89 4.28
N LEU A 67 -4.40 -4.82 4.02
CA LEU A 67 -3.83 -3.76 3.16
C LEU A 67 -4.31 -3.86 1.72
N ARG A 68 -4.52 -5.07 1.18
CA ARG A 68 -5.15 -5.23 -0.16
C ARG A 68 -6.56 -4.66 -0.20
N ARG A 69 -7.34 -4.86 0.86
CA ARG A 69 -8.73 -4.37 0.95
C ARG A 69 -8.82 -2.87 1.24
N ALA A 70 -7.74 -2.26 1.72
CA ALA A 70 -7.66 -0.83 2.00
C ALA A 70 -7.41 0.03 0.74
N MET A 71 -7.23 -0.59 -0.43
CA MET A 71 -7.04 0.13 -1.69
C MET A 71 -8.33 0.89 -2.07
N PRO A 72 -8.20 2.10 -2.66
CA PRO A 72 -9.34 2.86 -3.16
C PRO A 72 -10.13 2.08 -4.22
N MET A 73 -11.40 2.44 -4.37
CA MET A 73 -12.31 1.78 -5.31
C MET A 73 -11.71 1.75 -6.73
N ASN A 74 -11.69 0.55 -7.32
CA ASN A 74 -11.21 0.23 -8.67
C ASN A 74 -9.69 0.17 -8.85
N LEU A 75 -8.92 0.13 -7.77
CA LEU A 75 -7.49 -0.17 -7.82
C LEU A 75 -7.16 -1.48 -7.12
N THR A 76 -6.11 -2.11 -7.61
CA THR A 76 -5.49 -3.27 -6.99
C THR A 76 -4.03 -2.96 -6.69
N CYS A 77 -3.41 -3.80 -5.86
CA CYS A 77 -1.99 -3.70 -5.59
C CYS A 77 -1.34 -5.09 -5.56
N SER A 78 -0.09 -5.11 -6.01
CA SER A 78 0.79 -6.25 -5.93
C SER A 78 1.61 -6.17 -4.64
N ILE A 79 1.64 -7.27 -3.86
CA ILE A 79 2.33 -7.30 -2.56
C ILE A 79 3.35 -8.44 -2.53
N GLY A 80 4.61 -8.09 -2.32
CA GLY A 80 5.71 -9.01 -1.98
C GLY A 80 6.03 -8.98 -0.49
N TYR A 81 6.19 -10.15 0.12
CA TYR A 81 6.52 -10.35 1.54
C TYR A 81 7.79 -11.17 1.70
N THR A 82 8.58 -10.85 2.73
CA THR A 82 9.74 -11.62 3.14
C THR A 82 9.88 -11.55 4.65
N ALA A 83 10.31 -12.67 5.24
CA ALA A 83 10.71 -12.79 6.64
C ALA A 83 12.09 -13.44 6.72
N TRP A 84 12.77 -13.28 7.85
CA TRP A 84 14.11 -13.80 8.11
C TRP A 84 14.04 -14.97 9.08
#